data_AF-A0A5B6U2Q5-F1
#
_entry.id   AF-A0A5B6U2Q5-F1
#
_cell.length_a   1.000
_cell.length_b   1.000
_cell.length_c   1.000
_cell.angle_alpha   90.00
_cell.angle_beta   90.00
_cell.angle_gamma   90.00
#
_symmetry.space_group_name_H-M   'P 1'
#
loop_
_entity.id
_entity.type
_entity.pdbx_description
1 polymer ?
#
loop_
_entity_poly.entity_id
_entity_poly.type
_entity_poly.pdbx_seq_one_letter_code
_entity_poly.pdbx_strand_id
1 'polypeptide(L)' 'MNGDNKKTMWIYERDRNDGGLSLGWRDGLNLTLKSFSKSHIDMEVEEENELETWKFTGFYGVPVEYDKREL' A
#
# COMPACT_ATOMS: atom_id res chain seq x y z
N MET A 1 4.52 10.80 26.85
CA MET A 1 4.53 11.25 25.45
C MET A 1 4.84 10.02 24.62
N ASN A 2 3.83 9.26 24.21
CA ASN A 2 4.04 8.14 23.29
C ASN A 2 4.09 8.75 21.89
N GLY A 3 5.29 8.86 21.33
CA GLY A 3 5.44 9.12 19.91
C GLY A 3 4.97 7.87 19.18
N ASP A 4 3.85 7.97 18.47
CA ASP A 4 3.43 6.94 17.53
C ASP A 4 4.51 6.85 16.45
N ASN A 5 5.44 5.93 16.64
CA ASN A 5 6.44 5.57 15.65
C ASN A 5 5.71 4.85 14.52
N LYS A 6 5.56 5.54 13.39
CA LYS A 6 4.92 4.99 12.20
C LYS A 6 5.99 4.46 11.26
N LYS A 7 5.89 3.20 10.86
CA LYS A 7 6.71 2.63 9.78
C LYS A 7 6.07 2.99 8.44
N THR A 8 6.88 3.26 7.42
CA THR A 8 6.39 3.63 6.08
C THR A 8 7.18 2.88 5.03
N MET A 9 6.48 2.32 4.04
CA MET A 9 7.07 1.70 2.86
C MET A 9 6.54 2.40 1.60
N TRP A 10 7.45 2.65 0.67
CA TRP A 10 7.16 3.22 -0.64
C TRP A 10 7.16 2.11 -1.69
N ILE A 11 6.09 2.02 -2.46
CA ILE A 11 5.96 1.10 -3.57
C ILE A 11 6.04 1.92 -4.85
N TYR A 12 7.10 1.70 -5.61
CA TYR A 12 7.32 2.35 -6.90
C TYR A 12 7.10 1.34 -8.02
N GLU A 13 6.04 1.54 -8.80
CA GLU A 13 5.86 0.82 -10.06
C GLU A 13 6.52 1.65 -11.17
N ARG A 14 7.56 1.10 -11.81
CA ARG A 14 8.22 1.78 -12.93
C ARG A 14 7.39 1.62 -14.19
N ASP A 15 6.40 2.48 -14.36
CA ASP A 15 5.97 2.93 -15.66
C ASP A 15 5.92 4.45 -15.66
N ARG A 16 6.48 5.04 -16.72
CA ARG A 16 6.61 6.48 -16.87
C ARG A 16 5.23 7.12 -16.71
N ASN A 17 5.06 7.94 -15.66
CA ASN A 17 3.96 8.88 -15.40
C ASN A 17 2.97 8.53 -14.27
N ASP A 18 3.13 7.42 -13.55
CA ASP A 18 2.23 7.05 -12.44
C ASP A 18 2.77 7.55 -11.08
N GLY A 19 1.92 8.23 -10.29
CA GLY A 19 2.26 8.64 -8.92
C GLY A 19 2.65 7.46 -8.02
N GLY A 20 3.44 7.70 -6.98
CA GLY A 20 3.87 6.65 -6.05
C GLY A 20 2.80 6.28 -5.02
N LEU A 21 2.70 4.99 -4.67
CA LEU A 21 1.87 4.53 -3.55
C LEU A 21 2.72 4.44 -2.28
N SER A 22 2.23 5.04 -1.20
CA SER A 22 2.87 4.95 0.13
C SER A 22 1.93 4.31 1.12
N LEU A 23 2.45 3.40 1.94
CA LEU A 23 1.72 2.80 3.04
C LEU A 23 2.41 3.12 4.36
N GLY A 24 1.64 3.59 5.34
CA GLY A 24 2.09 3.83 6.70
C GLY A 24 1.30 2.99 7.71
N TRP A 25 1.98 2.46 8.73
CA TRP A 25 1.36 1.66 9.79
C TRP A 25 1.98 1.94 11.16
N ARG A 26 1.24 1.58 12.23
CA ARG A 26 1.70 1.72 13.62
C ARG A 26 2.74 0.65 13.97
N ASP A 27 3.61 0.95 14.92
CA ASP A 27 4.43 -0.06 15.58
C ASP A 27 3.57 -1.15 16.26
N GLY A 28 4.13 -2.35 16.40
CA GLY A 28 3.40 -3.52 16.86
C GLY A 28 2.65 -4.27 15.76
N LEU A 29 2.67 -3.78 14.51
CA LEU A 29 2.15 -4.49 13.34
C LEU A 29 3.31 -5.00 12.48
N ASN A 30 3.33 -6.31 12.27
CA ASN A 30 4.16 -6.99 11.28
C ASN A 30 3.35 -7.15 10.00
N LEU A 31 3.77 -6.46 8.94
CA LEU A 31 3.14 -6.53 7.63
C LEU A 31 3.98 -7.37 6.67
N THR A 32 3.34 -8.33 6.01
CA THR A 32 3.95 -9.11 4.93
C THR A 32 3.19 -8.82 3.63
N LEU A 33 3.87 -8.20 2.67
CA LEU A 33 3.34 -7.98 1.33
C LEU A 33 3.15 -9.32 0.60
N LYS A 34 1.92 -9.63 0.17
CA LYS A 34 1.60 -10.87 -0.55
C LYS A 34 1.52 -10.65 -2.05
N SER A 35 0.85 -9.58 -2.49
CA SER A 35 0.80 -9.19 -3.90
C SER A 35 0.54 -7.69 -4.06
N PHE A 36 0.95 -7.11 -5.18
CA PHE A 36 0.57 -5.76 -5.59
C PHE A 36 0.53 -5.65 -7.12
N SER A 37 -0.26 -4.71 -7.65
CA SER A 37 -0.38 -4.36 -9.06
C SER A 37 -0.88 -2.92 -9.20
N LYS A 38 -0.90 -2.33 -10.40
CA LYS A 38 -1.48 -0.99 -10.67
C LYS A 38 -2.88 -0.71 -10.14
N SER A 39 -3.64 -1.72 -9.69
CA SER A 39 -4.99 -1.54 -9.16
C SER A 39 -5.20 -2.09 -7.75
N HIS A 40 -4.23 -2.80 -7.17
CA HIS A 40 -4.41 -3.39 -5.84
C HIS A 40 -3.11 -3.61 -5.07
N ILE A 41 -3.25 -3.68 -3.75
CA ILE A 41 -2.25 -4.17 -2.80
C ILE A 41 -2.92 -5.18 -1.89
N ASP A 42 -2.22 -6.28 -1.60
CA ASP A 42 -2.66 -7.33 -0.68
C ASP A 42 -1.54 -7.66 0.31
N MET A 43 -1.87 -7.67 1.58
CA MET A 43 -0.93 -7.90 2.68
C MET A 43 -1.54 -8.77 3.76
N GLU A 44 -0.66 -9.45 4.47
CA GLU A 44 -0.96 -10.14 5.72
C GLU A 44 -0.45 -9.29 6.88
N VAL A 45 -1.26 -9.19 7.92
CA VAL A 45 -1.03 -8.38 9.10
C VAL A 45 -1.05 -9.26 10.33
N GLU A 46 0.03 -9.20 11.10
CA GLU A 46 0.18 -9.87 12.38
C GLU A 46 0.44 -8.81 13.45
N GLU A 47 -0.34 -8.81 14.54
CA GLU A 47 -0.04 -7.95 15.69
C GLU A 47 0.95 -8.67 16.61
N GLU A 48 2.02 -8.01 17.05
CA GLU A 48 3.12 -8.61 17.82
C GLU A 48 2.68 -9.36 19.10
N ASN A 49 1.51 -9.02 19.65
CA ASN A 49 0.98 -9.62 20.87
C ASN A 49 -0.32 -10.43 20.66
N GLU A 50 -0.77 -10.60 19.42
CA GLU A 50 -2.00 -11.34 19.11
C GLU A 50 -1.70 -12.58 18.27
N LEU A 51 -2.44 -13.65 18.50
CA LEU A 51 -2.36 -14.88 17.68
C LEU A 51 -3.11 -14.75 16.35
N GLU A 52 -3.86 -13.66 16.18
CA GLU A 52 -4.77 -13.49 15.06
C GLU A 52 -4.09 -12.77 13.90
N THR A 53 -3.92 -13.49 12.81
CA THR A 53 -3.43 -12.96 11.54
C THR A 53 -4.62 -12.58 10.67
N TRP A 54 -4.62 -11.36 10.13
CA TRP A 54 -5.67 -10.88 9.22
C TRP A 54 -5.08 -10.34 7.92
N LYS A 55 -5.93 -10.13 6.91
CA LYS A 55 -5.50 -9.66 5.59
C LYS A 55 -6.03 -8.26 5.29
N PHE A 56 -5.14 -7.42 4.78
CA PHE A 56 -5.44 -6.11 4.24
C PHE A 56 -5.36 -6.14 2.73
N THR A 57 -6.48 -5.92 2.05
CA THR A 57 -6.50 -5.73 0.59
C THR A 57 -7.02 -4.33 0.28
N GLY A 58 -6.17 -3.51 -0.33
CA GLY A 58 -6.51 -2.16 -0.79
C GLY A 58 -6.62 -2.13 -2.30
N PHE A 59 -7.70 -1.55 -2.83
CA PHE A 59 -7.85 -1.30 -4.26
C PHE A 59 -7.67 0.19 -4.54
N TYR A 60 -7.00 0.51 -5.64
CA TYR A 60 -6.84 1.88 -6.12
C TYR A 60 -7.20 1.98 -7.60
N GLY A 61 -7.75 3.12 -7.99
CA GLY A 61 -8.11 3.36 -9.38
C GLY A 61 -6.86 3.52 -10.24
N VAL A 62 -6.80 2.80 -11.35
CA VAL A 62 -5.87 3.14 -12.44
C VAL A 62 -6.37 4.46 -13.02
N PRO A 63 -5.55 5.53 -13.08
CA PRO A 63 -5.94 6.71 -13.85
C PRO A 63 -6.14 6.25 -15.29
N VAL A 64 -7.39 6.24 -15.75
CA VAL A 64 -7.65 6.11 -17.18
C VAL A 64 -7.12 7.40 -17.77
N GLU A 65 -5.95 7.35 -18.42
CA GLU A 65 -5.51 8.44 -19.28
C GLU A 65 -6.58 8.57 -20.37
N TYR A 66 -7.54 9.47 -20.15
CA TYR A 66 -8.31 10.02 -21.26
C TYR A 66 -7.28 10.71 -22.13
N ASP A 67 -6.90 10.04 -23.21
CA ASP A 67 -6.06 10.57 -24.27
C ASP A 67 -6.74 11.85 -24.77
N LYS A 68 -6.36 13.00 -24.21
CA LYS A 68 -6.72 14.33 -24.71
C LYS A 68 -5.89 14.62 -25.95
N ARG A 69 -5.79 13.65 -26.87
CA ARG A 69 -5.29 13.92 -28.21
C ARG A 69 -6.40 14.57 -29.01
N GLU A 70 -6.31 15.90 -28.97
CA GLU A 70 -6.60 16.84 -30.06
C GLU A 70 -8.05 16.90 -30.59
N LEU A 71 -8.66 18.08 -30.39
CA LEU A 71 -9.76 18.60 -31.22
C LEU A 71 -9.28 18.83 -32.66
#